data_AF-A0A920PCW0-F1
#
_entry.id   AF-A0A920PCW0-F1
#
_cell.length_a   1.000
_cell.length_b   1.000
_cell.length_c   1.000
_cell.angle_alpha   90.00
_cell.angle_beta   90.00
_cell.angle_gamma   90.00
#
_symmetry.space_group_name_H-M   'P 1'
#
loop_
_entity.id
_entity.type
_entity.pdbx_description
1 polymer ?
#
loop_
_entity_poly.entity_id
_entity_poly.type
_entity_poly.pdbx_seq_one_letter_code
_entity_poly.pdbx_strand_id
1 'polypeptide(L)'
;MWPMNEFYIKGFSEAAKERKIEVQNLLFPLTVELSAAETEILTPHLERLQHLGLELETFGKNEFLLRSVPAILKNIDNEKNTSRYHRASSKRRS
;
A
#
# COMPACT_ATOMS: atom_id res chain seq x y z
N MET A 1 18.70 5.64 -45.26
CA MET A 1 18.23 4.61 -44.30
C MET A 1 19.02 4.83 -43.01
N TRP A 2 18.46 5.62 -42.09
CA TRP A 2 19.19 6.17 -40.95
C TRP A 2 19.41 5.10 -39.85
N PRO A 3 20.59 5.02 -39.20
CA PRO A 3 20.85 4.08 -38.12
C PRO A 3 20.05 4.47 -36.87
N MET A 4 18.96 3.74 -36.62
CA MET A 4 18.13 3.84 -35.43
C MET A 4 18.29 2.49 -34.72
N ASN A 5 19.06 2.36 -33.62
CA ASN A 5 18.84 1.22 -32.70
C ASN A 5 19.47 1.16 -31.30
N GLU A 6 20.41 2.00 -30.88
CA GLU A 6 21.00 1.81 -29.52
C GLU A 6 20.58 2.86 -28.49
N PHE A 7 20.49 4.13 -28.89
CA PHE A 7 20.22 5.21 -27.95
C PHE A 7 18.78 5.18 -27.40
N TYR A 8 17.79 4.84 -28.22
CA TYR A 8 16.38 4.84 -27.82
C TYR A 8 16.04 3.76 -26.79
N ILE A 9 16.58 2.56 -26.95
CA ILE A 9 16.32 1.45 -26.00
C ILE A 9 17.03 1.72 -24.66
N LYS A 10 18.25 2.26 -24.70
CA LYS A 10 19.05 2.56 -23.51
C LYS A 10 18.43 3.69 -22.66
N GLY A 11 17.84 4.71 -23.30
CA GLY A 11 17.12 5.77 -22.58
C GLY A 11 15.87 5.25 -21.85
N PHE A 12 15.16 4.28 -22.43
CA PHE A 12 13.97 3.70 -21.81
C PHE A 12 14.31 2.79 -20.61
N SER A 13 15.40 2.02 -20.68
CA SER A 13 15.82 1.17 -19.55
C SER A 13 16.28 1.97 -18.34
N GLU A 14 16.93 3.12 -18.54
CA GLU A 14 17.37 3.98 -17.44
C GLU A 14 16.19 4.78 -16.83
N ALA A 15 15.28 5.30 -17.67
CA ALA A 15 14.08 5.98 -17.17
C ALA A 15 13.10 5.04 -16.42
N ALA A 16 13.11 3.73 -16.73
CA ALA A 16 12.30 2.73 -16.04
C ALA A 16 12.88 2.29 -14.68
N LYS A 17 14.22 2.35 -14.51
CA LYS A 17 14.90 1.94 -13.27
C LYS A 17 14.70 2.93 -12.12
N GLU A 18 14.39 4.20 -12.41
CA GLU A 18 14.27 5.26 -11.39
C GLU A 18 12.86 5.85 -11.25
N ARG A 19 11.80 5.06 -11.41
CA ARG A 19 10.47 5.55 -10.98
C ARG A 19 10.40 5.57 -9.46
N LYS A 20 10.85 6.69 -8.88
CA LYS A 20 10.57 7.06 -7.50
C LYS A 20 9.05 7.01 -7.31
N ILE A 21 8.63 6.29 -6.29
CA ILE A 21 7.22 6.25 -5.92
C ILE A 21 6.90 7.59 -5.29
N GLU A 22 6.02 8.35 -5.94
CA GLU A 22 5.49 9.59 -5.37
C GLU A 22 4.62 9.23 -4.15
N VAL A 23 4.98 9.75 -2.99
CA VAL A 23 4.31 9.48 -1.71
C VAL A 23 3.50 10.71 -1.29
N GLN A 24 2.27 10.47 -0.85
CA GLN A 24 1.39 11.48 -0.29
C GLN A 24 1.22 11.23 1.21
N ASN A 25 1.64 12.19 2.02
CA ASN A 25 1.34 12.19 3.45
C ASN A 25 -0.12 12.58 3.68
N LEU A 26 -0.77 11.89 4.60
CA LEU A 26 -2.12 12.23 5.03
C LEU A 26 -2.07 13.47 5.93
N LEU A 27 -3.05 14.36 5.77
CA LEU A 27 -3.19 15.53 6.66
C LEU A 27 -3.41 15.12 8.11
N PHE A 28 -4.12 14.00 8.30
CA PHE A 28 -4.32 13.35 9.58
C PHE A 28 -4.07 11.85 9.41
N PRO A 29 -3.32 11.19 10.31
CA PRO A 29 -3.18 9.75 10.28
C PRO A 29 -4.53 9.03 10.42
N LEU A 30 -4.68 7.90 9.76
CA LEU A 30 -5.88 7.06 9.86
C LEU A 30 -5.57 5.83 10.71
N THR A 31 -6.43 5.54 11.67
CA THR A 31 -6.32 4.30 12.46
C THR A 31 -6.86 3.13 11.66
N VAL A 32 -6.06 2.07 11.56
CA VAL A 32 -6.40 0.79 10.93
C VAL A 32 -6.33 -0.30 12.00
N GLU A 33 -7.47 -0.92 12.28
CA GLU A 33 -7.56 -2.09 13.15
C GLU A 33 -7.54 -3.36 12.29
N LEU A 34 -6.71 -4.32 12.67
CA LEU A 34 -6.56 -5.61 12.00
C LEU A 34 -6.86 -6.75 12.96
N SER A 35 -7.16 -7.94 12.45
CA SER A 35 -7.17 -9.13 13.27
C SER A 35 -5.75 -9.51 13.71
N ALA A 36 -5.63 -10.36 14.73
CA ALA A 36 -4.33 -10.87 15.17
C ALA A 36 -3.57 -11.61 14.05
N ALA A 37 -4.29 -12.38 13.23
CA ALA A 37 -3.71 -13.10 12.10
C ALA A 37 -3.20 -12.15 11.01
N GLU A 38 -3.97 -11.10 10.67
CA GLU A 38 -3.54 -10.09 9.70
C GLU A 38 -2.34 -9.28 10.21
N THR A 39 -2.34 -8.96 11.51
CA THR A 39 -1.21 -8.27 12.18
C THR A 39 0.07 -9.08 12.08
N GLU A 40 0.00 -10.39 12.35
CA GLU A 40 1.15 -11.30 12.25
C GLU A 40 1.70 -11.39 10.82
N ILE A 41 0.83 -11.37 9.82
CA ILE A 41 1.21 -11.35 8.39
C ILE A 41 1.79 -10.00 7.98
N LEU A 42 1.22 -8.89 8.44
CA LEU A 42 1.57 -7.54 8.00
C LEU A 42 2.90 -7.06 8.61
N THR A 43 3.12 -7.33 9.90
CA THR A 43 4.28 -6.84 10.67
C THR A 43 5.64 -7.06 9.97
N PRO A 44 5.97 -8.25 9.44
CA PRO A 44 7.26 -8.45 8.74
C PRO A 44 7.38 -7.69 7.40
N HIS A 45 6.30 -7.09 6.90
CA HIS A 45 6.26 -6.40 5.61
C HIS A 45 6.20 -4.87 5.73
N LEU A 46 6.17 -4.31 6.95
CA LEU A 46 6.04 -2.86 7.17
C LEU A 46 7.12 -2.05 6.44
N GLU A 47 8.39 -2.48 6.52
CA GLU A 47 9.50 -1.80 5.82
C GLU A 47 9.32 -1.84 4.29
N ARG A 48 8.91 -2.99 3.75
CA ARG A 48 8.64 -3.12 2.31
C ARG A 48 7.47 -2.24 1.88
N LEU A 49 6.43 -2.13 2.69
CA LEU A 49 5.30 -1.24 2.44
C LEU A 49 5.74 0.22 2.47
N GLN A 50 6.60 0.60 3.40
CA GLN A 50 7.17 1.94 3.47
C GLN A 50 7.96 2.28 2.20
N HIS A 51 8.78 1.36 1.68
CA HIS A 51 9.47 1.54 0.39
C HIS A 51 8.50 1.68 -0.79
N LEU A 52 7.30 1.13 -0.66
CA LEU A 52 6.23 1.28 -1.64
C LEU A 52 5.39 2.54 -1.43
N GLY A 53 5.71 3.38 -0.44
CA GLY A 53 4.98 4.62 -0.12
C GLY A 53 3.79 4.45 0.81
N LEU A 54 3.65 3.28 1.46
CA LEU A 54 2.62 2.98 2.46
C LEU A 54 3.27 2.92 3.86
N GLU A 55 3.15 3.99 4.61
CA GLU A 55 3.70 4.07 5.96
C GLU A 55 2.65 3.70 7.01
N LEU A 56 2.87 2.56 7.66
CA LEU A 56 2.06 2.06 8.77
C LEU A 56 2.91 1.98 10.03
N GLU A 57 2.47 2.65 11.09
CA GLU A 57 3.12 2.65 12.40
C GLU A 57 2.28 1.88 13.41
N THR A 58 2.90 1.02 14.23
CA THR A 58 2.20 0.30 15.30
C THR A 58 1.73 1.25 16.39
N PHE A 59 0.44 1.24 16.70
CA PHE A 59 -0.18 2.08 17.73
C PHE A 59 -0.72 1.28 18.92
N GLY A 60 -1.03 0.00 18.71
CA GLY A 60 -1.48 -0.94 19.74
C GLY A 60 -1.18 -2.38 19.33
N LYS A 61 -1.82 -3.34 20.00
CA LYS A 61 -1.58 -4.77 19.75
C LYS A 61 -1.94 -5.18 18.31
N ASN A 62 -3.05 -4.67 17.80
CA ASN A 62 -3.54 -4.96 16.45
C ASN A 62 -3.99 -3.67 15.73
N GLU A 63 -3.44 -2.53 16.15
CA GLU A 63 -3.83 -1.21 15.64
C GLU A 63 -2.61 -0.52 15.05
N PHE A 64 -2.83 0.11 13.91
CA PHE A 64 -1.81 0.82 13.15
C PHE A 64 -2.28 2.23 12.78
N LEU A 65 -1.34 3.16 12.69
CA LEU A 65 -1.57 4.47 12.10
C LEU A 65 -1.03 4.47 10.67
N LEU A 66 -1.92 4.68 9.71
CA LEU A 66 -1.56 4.96 8.33
C LEU A 66 -1.19 6.44 8.20
N ARG A 67 0.06 6.74 7.85
CA ARG A 67 0.58 8.11 7.74
C ARG A 67 0.72 8.61 6.31
N SER A 68 0.98 7.71 5.38
CA SER A 68 1.17 8.04 3.98
C SER A 68 0.71 6.93 3.05
N VAL A 69 0.36 7.33 1.84
CA VAL A 69 -0.02 6.43 0.76
C VAL A 69 0.68 6.85 -0.54
N PRO A 70 0.87 5.93 -1.49
CA PRO A 70 1.35 6.30 -2.82
C PRO A 70 0.36 7.23 -3.49
N ALA A 71 0.85 8.30 -4.12
CA ALA A 71 0.01 9.33 -4.75
C ALA A 71 -0.92 8.75 -5.84
N ILE A 72 -0.57 7.59 -6.41
CA ILE A 72 -1.41 6.86 -7.38
C ILE A 72 -2.71 6.32 -6.76
N LEU A 73 -2.76 6.09 -5.44
CA LEU A 73 -3.96 5.59 -4.75
C LEU A 73 -4.98 6.69 -4.42
N LYS A 74 -4.68 7.96 -4.70
CA LYS A 74 -5.51 9.13 -4.37
C LYS A 74 -6.96 9.06 -4.88
N ASN A 75 -7.24 8.24 -5.90
CA ASN A 75 -8.58 8.11 -6.51
C ASN A 75 -9.38 6.89 -6.04
N ILE A 76 -8.88 6.10 -5.08
CA ILE A 76 -9.60 4.92 -4.57
C ILE A 76 -10.67 5.31 -3.55
N ASP A 77 -10.65 6.55 -3.08
CA ASP A 77 -11.66 7.07 -2.17
C ASP A 77 -12.88 7.56 -2.95
N ASN A 78 -13.80 6.65 -3.24
CA ASN A 78 -15.23 6.95 -3.38
C ASN A 78 -16.01 5.69 -2.96
N GLU A 79 -16.55 5.72 -1.74
CA GLU A 79 -17.71 4.94 -1.27
C GLU A 79 -17.93 3.56 -1.91
N LYS A 80 -17.48 2.48 -1.24
CA LYS A 80 -18.12 1.13 -1.15
C LYS A 80 -17.07 0.03 -0.98
N ASN A 81 -16.69 -0.27 0.27
CA ASN A 81 -16.24 -1.63 0.58
C ASN A 81 -16.34 -2.07 2.05
N THR A 82 -16.98 -1.30 2.93
CA THR A 82 -17.12 -1.66 4.35
C THR A 82 -18.21 -2.70 4.64
N SER A 83 -19.07 -3.06 3.68
CA SER A 83 -20.23 -3.94 3.95
C SER A 83 -20.01 -5.45 3.74
N ARG A 84 -18.78 -5.98 3.59
CA ARG A 84 -18.58 -7.42 3.32
C ARG A 84 -17.93 -8.27 4.41
N TYR A 85 -17.37 -7.68 5.47
CA TYR A 85 -16.68 -8.47 6.50
C TYR A 85 -17.55 -8.92 7.70
N HIS A 86 -18.78 -8.40 7.85
CA HIS A 86 -19.65 -8.76 8.98
C HIS A 86 -20.37 -10.12 8.90
N ARG A 87 -20.13 -10.97 7.88
CA ARG A 87 -20.90 -12.23 7.72
C ARG A 87 -20.16 -13.54 8.02
N ALA A 88 -18.86 -13.54 8.34
CA ALA A 88 -18.12 -14.82 8.48
C ALA A 88 -18.05 -15.42 9.90
N SER A 89 -18.34 -14.68 10.98
CA SER A 89 -18.04 -15.14 12.35
C SER A 89 -19.18 -15.84 13.10
N SER A 90 -20.31 -16.16 12.45
CA SER A 90 -21.46 -16.81 13.11
C SER A 90 -21.95 -18.07 12.41
N LYS A 91 -21.09 -19.08 12.25
CA LYS A 91 -21.53 -20.48 12.24
C LYS A 91 -20.35 -21.44 12.45
N ARG A 92 -20.14 -21.86 13.70
CA ARG A 92 -19.68 -23.21 14.11
C ARG A 92 -19.59 -23.26 15.64
N ARG A 93 -20.79 -23.25 16.24
CA ARG A 93 -21.06 -23.84 17.55
C ARG A 93 -22.22 -24.81 17.32
N SER A 94 -21.88 -26.08 17.16
CA SER A 94 -22.61 -27.25 17.65
C SER A 94 -21.77 -28.48 17.36
#